data_AF-B4KM94-F1
#
_entry.id   AF-B4KM94-F1
#
_cell.length_a   1.000
_cell.length_b   1.000
_cell.length_c   1.000
_cell.angle_alpha   90.00
_cell.angle_beta   90.00
_cell.angle_gamma   90.00
#
_symmetry.space_group_name_H-M   'P 1'
#
loop_
_entity.id
_entity.type
_entity.pdbx_description
1 polymer ?
#
loop_
_entity_poly.entity_id
_entity_poly.type
_entity_poly.pdbx_seq_one_letter_code
_entity_poly.pdbx_strand_id
1 'polypeptide(L)'
;MHIFNLYKLKCIILHTLRHTWTWTFVVFVAKLLNNWCRRAINRQEQPQLHNNNNNNNNNVMEQEIQDEAPEAPEQHQQEQQVDQNAIINAIIADEPMDASDVENEDADDEIDIDDEEGDVDDDENDVSDEDESDPELEEMYSDNDWTTSNDESEMSTTTSNVGLGPFEPIIPQSTRPMYSFQPARLIKCQFKDKHCIGGFPLGRSGHRIIASKSHLYSLGGYNPRSALTAARRGRCLLFQELWSYNFATNHWTLELNADNASNMPTELASNALAIHNDVLISHGGTGYPFGESCSNDCYVYRTKDGNVGVERLKVSGDLPTAQYGPGIVIHKHYLYTIGGTTGFDYSCDVYRLDLRTKVWENVYICRPEMRDDPEGRYRHEVVYDGKHIFVLGGGTSNSVYDLQRIPAYNLDANRWDYFDTLPDRSSGAWSENDKGYPRPRKCFSCVQHQSSNGDIEAFITGGLQGDFSTYFSDIWKLNLRTKQWTIIQTASLPRALYFHSAAHSGNGCMYIFGGIEYNDKETLKRRNDLYKMWMTIPKLSEICWDAITYYNDNLDLYDRKTLLSAGIPKSFTERLPPQRVLTENGEPGSTIMTSLYSIPKRARSQMQ
;
A
#
# COMPACT_ATOMS: atom_id res chain seq x y z
N MET A 1 20.70 -31.13 -5.42
CA MET A 1 20.27 -30.08 -4.47
C MET A 1 21.22 -28.90 -4.54
N HIS A 2 20.98 -27.93 -5.42
CA HIS A 2 21.70 -26.66 -5.44
C HIS A 2 20.66 -25.52 -5.44
N ILE A 3 20.09 -25.23 -4.26
CA ILE A 3 19.17 -24.10 -4.06
C ILE A 3 19.84 -22.80 -4.52
N PHE A 4 21.14 -22.69 -4.28
CA PHE A 4 21.99 -21.63 -4.82
C PHE A 4 22.81 -22.17 -5.95
N ASN A 5 22.47 -21.70 -7.13
CA ASN A 5 23.33 -21.88 -8.26
C ASN A 5 24.50 -20.89 -8.16
N LEU A 6 25.51 -21.25 -7.36
CA LEU A 6 26.60 -20.36 -6.90
C LEU A 6 27.32 -19.62 -8.03
N TYR A 7 27.31 -20.13 -9.27
CA TYR A 7 27.88 -19.42 -10.42
C TYR A 7 27.08 -18.20 -10.88
N LYS A 8 25.76 -18.14 -10.63
CA LYS A 8 24.89 -17.00 -10.96
C LYS A 8 24.97 -15.86 -9.93
N LEU A 9 25.38 -16.16 -8.70
CA LEU A 9 25.54 -15.18 -7.61
C LEU A 9 26.92 -14.52 -7.57
N LYS A 10 27.83 -14.85 -8.51
CA LYS A 10 29.25 -14.40 -8.46
C LYS A 10 29.45 -12.90 -8.69
N CYS A 11 28.45 -12.15 -9.13
CA CYS A 11 28.60 -10.72 -9.40
C CYS A 11 27.29 -9.96 -9.18
N ILE A 12 27.23 -9.11 -8.15
CA ILE A 12 26.22 -8.04 -8.06
C ILE A 12 26.86 -6.80 -8.69
N ILE A 13 26.36 -6.36 -9.85
CA ILE A 13 26.85 -5.13 -10.47
C ILE A 13 26.04 -3.94 -9.94
N LEU A 14 26.72 -3.07 -9.19
CA LEU A 14 26.21 -1.77 -8.76
C LEU A 14 26.53 -0.73 -9.84
N HIS A 15 25.55 -0.40 -10.68
CA HIS A 15 25.70 0.72 -11.61
C HIS A 15 25.41 2.04 -10.86
N THR A 16 26.21 3.08 -11.17
CA THR A 16 26.08 4.45 -10.65
C THR A 16 26.23 4.61 -9.13
N LEU A 17 27.46 4.46 -8.62
CA LEU A 17 27.86 4.89 -7.27
C LEU A 17 28.83 6.09 -7.31
N ARG A 18 28.64 7.02 -8.25
CA ARG A 18 29.64 8.05 -8.57
C ARG A 18 29.82 9.15 -7.50
N HIS A 19 28.93 9.28 -6.51
CA HIS A 19 28.94 10.46 -5.64
C HIS A 19 28.95 10.25 -4.11
N THR A 20 29.08 9.02 -3.58
CA THR A 20 28.88 8.82 -2.12
C THR A 20 29.90 7.94 -1.38
N TRP A 21 31.08 7.64 -1.92
CA TRP A 21 32.06 6.82 -1.19
C TRP A 21 33.40 7.53 -0.96
N THR A 22 33.73 7.75 0.31
CA THR A 22 35.11 7.97 0.77
C THR A 22 35.95 6.71 0.52
N TRP A 23 37.19 6.88 0.05
CA TRP A 23 38.16 5.84 -0.30
C TRP A 23 38.28 4.68 0.72
N THR A 24 37.99 4.94 1.99
CA THR A 24 37.99 3.97 3.09
C THR A 24 37.04 2.78 2.87
N PHE A 25 35.88 2.99 2.25
CA PHE A 25 34.90 1.91 2.05
C PHE A 25 35.29 0.95 0.93
N VAL A 26 35.87 1.46 -0.16
CA VAL A 26 36.39 0.63 -1.25
C VAL A 26 37.51 -0.28 -0.73
N VAL A 27 38.37 0.23 0.14
CA VAL A 27 39.43 -0.55 0.80
C VAL A 27 38.84 -1.60 1.75
N PHE A 28 37.75 -1.31 2.45
CA PHE A 28 37.07 -2.28 3.32
C PHE A 28 36.47 -3.44 2.53
N VAL A 29 35.72 -3.17 1.45
CA VAL A 29 35.13 -4.20 0.59
C VAL A 29 36.20 -5.06 -0.07
N ALA A 30 37.29 -4.44 -0.56
CA ALA A 30 38.43 -5.18 -1.13
C ALA A 30 39.11 -6.10 -0.09
N LYS A 31 39.30 -5.64 1.15
CA LYS A 31 39.85 -6.47 2.23
C LYS A 31 38.92 -7.61 2.62
N LEU A 32 37.61 -7.37 2.67
CA LEU A 32 36.61 -8.38 2.98
C LEU A 32 36.56 -9.48 1.91
N LEU A 33 36.54 -9.10 0.62
CA LEU A 33 36.56 -10.03 -0.50
C LEU A 33 37.87 -10.84 -0.55
N ASN A 34 39.02 -10.20 -0.28
CA ASN A 34 40.31 -10.90 -0.21
C ASN A 34 40.34 -11.94 0.93
N ASN A 35 39.82 -11.59 2.12
CA ASN A 35 39.71 -12.54 3.23
C ASN A 35 38.75 -13.70 2.92
N TRP A 36 37.66 -13.43 2.22
CA TRP A 36 36.69 -14.45 1.83
C TRP A 36 37.28 -15.41 0.78
N CYS A 37 37.97 -14.89 -0.23
CA CYS A 37 38.69 -15.69 -1.23
C CYS A 37 39.78 -16.56 -0.58
N ARG A 38 40.57 -16.02 0.36
CA ARG A 38 41.58 -16.79 1.09
C ARG A 38 40.97 -17.93 1.91
N ARG A 39 39.84 -17.70 2.56
CA ARG A 39 39.11 -18.76 3.31
C ARG A 39 38.50 -19.82 2.40
N ALA A 40 38.05 -19.44 1.20
CA ALA A 40 37.53 -20.39 0.22
C ALA A 40 38.63 -21.28 -0.38
N ILE A 41 39.80 -20.70 -0.68
CA ILE A 41 40.97 -21.43 -1.20
C ILE A 41 41.52 -22.40 -0.14
N ASN A 42 41.67 -21.95 1.11
CA ASN A 42 42.17 -22.81 2.20
C ASN A 42 41.23 -23.97 2.58
N ARG A 43 39.95 -23.93 2.16
CA ARG A 43 39.00 -25.05 2.35
C ARG A 43 39.09 -26.11 1.26
N GLN A 44 39.77 -25.85 0.14
CA GLN A 44 39.95 -26.82 -0.95
C GLN A 44 41.25 -27.63 -0.83
N GLU A 45 42.16 -27.26 0.08
CA GLU A 45 43.47 -27.93 0.26
C GLU A 45 43.60 -28.71 1.58
N GLN A 46 42.65 -29.59 1.92
CA GLN A 46 42.91 -30.65 2.91
C GLN A 46 42.46 -32.03 2.36
N PRO A 47 43.39 -32.95 2.06
CA PRO A 47 43.07 -34.35 1.85
C PRO A 47 42.85 -35.08 3.18
N GLN A 48 41.90 -36.01 3.18
CA GLN A 48 41.55 -36.88 4.30
C GLN A 48 42.73 -37.77 4.72
N LEU A 49 43.02 -37.83 6.04
CA LEU A 49 43.76 -38.92 6.68
C LEU A 49 43.13 -39.27 8.03
N HIS A 50 43.15 -40.57 8.32
CA HIS A 50 42.40 -41.30 9.33
C HIS A 50 43.17 -41.43 10.66
N ASN A 51 42.44 -41.50 11.79
CA ASN A 51 42.75 -42.07 13.12
C ASN A 51 44.03 -41.66 13.90
N ASN A 52 43.86 -41.10 15.12
CA ASN A 52 43.96 -41.81 16.44
C ASN A 52 44.14 -40.86 17.65
N ASN A 53 43.57 -41.30 18.78
CA ASN A 53 43.73 -40.90 20.20
C ASN A 53 44.93 -40.04 20.62
N ASN A 54 44.71 -38.98 21.42
CA ASN A 54 45.00 -38.91 22.87
C ASN A 54 45.03 -37.47 23.43
N ASN A 55 44.57 -37.35 24.67
CA ASN A 55 44.86 -36.35 25.72
C ASN A 55 46.01 -35.36 25.49
N ASN A 56 45.78 -34.05 25.70
CA ASN A 56 46.15 -33.31 26.93
C ASN A 56 46.04 -31.78 26.77
N ASN A 57 45.73 -31.15 27.90
CA ASN A 57 45.76 -29.72 28.24
C ASN A 57 46.89 -28.88 27.59
N ASN A 58 46.59 -27.62 27.25
CA ASN A 58 47.04 -26.46 28.06
C ASN A 58 46.53 -25.10 27.54
N ASN A 59 46.24 -24.25 28.52
CA ASN A 59 45.94 -22.82 28.48
C ASN A 59 46.96 -21.98 27.70
N VAL A 60 46.50 -20.94 26.98
CA VAL A 60 47.16 -19.61 26.96
C VAL A 60 46.12 -18.50 26.77
N MET A 61 46.11 -17.60 27.76
CA MET A 61 45.52 -16.28 27.96
C MET A 61 44.76 -15.55 26.83
N GLU A 62 43.56 -15.12 27.21
CA GLU A 62 42.85 -13.94 26.72
C GLU A 62 43.65 -12.65 26.97
N GLN A 63 43.69 -11.77 25.98
CA GLN A 63 43.89 -10.34 26.18
C GLN A 63 42.66 -9.62 25.61
N GLU A 64 41.82 -9.14 26.52
CA GLU A 64 40.76 -8.17 26.23
C GLU A 64 41.38 -6.84 25.81
N ILE A 65 40.91 -6.30 24.69
CA ILE A 65 41.01 -4.88 24.37
C ILE A 65 39.58 -4.36 24.38
N GLN A 66 39.26 -3.58 25.42
CA GLN A 66 38.07 -2.75 25.50
C GLN A 66 38.28 -1.55 24.58
N ASP A 67 37.44 -1.42 23.56
CA ASP A 67 37.25 -0.16 22.82
C ASP A 67 35.84 0.36 23.16
N GLU A 68 35.80 1.43 23.96
CA GLU A 68 34.62 2.25 24.21
C GLU A 68 34.11 2.85 22.90
N ALA A 69 32.86 2.53 22.53
CA ALA A 69 32.11 3.23 21.48
C ALA A 69 31.10 4.18 22.15
N PRO A 70 30.85 5.38 21.58
CA PRO A 70 29.93 6.34 22.19
C PRO A 70 28.48 5.84 22.09
N GLU A 71 27.77 5.89 23.23
CA GLU A 71 26.35 5.59 23.34
C GLU A 71 25.51 6.49 22.43
N ALA A 72 24.68 5.88 21.60
CA ALA A 72 23.58 6.53 20.90
C ALA A 72 22.30 6.42 21.75
N PRO A 73 21.34 7.34 21.65
CA PRO A 73 20.25 7.45 22.63
C PRO A 73 19.23 6.31 22.51
N GLU A 74 19.28 5.35 23.45
CA GLU A 74 18.33 4.23 23.56
C GLU A 74 16.94 4.64 24.09
N GLN A 75 16.80 5.84 24.65
CA GLN A 75 15.56 6.29 25.28
C GLN A 75 14.37 6.43 24.31
N HIS A 76 14.61 6.78 23.04
CA HIS A 76 13.53 6.87 22.03
C HIS A 76 13.06 5.52 21.48
N GLN A 77 13.86 4.45 21.59
CA GLN A 77 13.48 3.13 21.08
C GLN A 77 12.65 2.34 22.11
N GLN A 78 12.91 2.50 23.40
CA GLN A 78 12.14 1.84 24.46
C GLN A 78 10.73 2.42 24.62
N GLU A 79 10.57 3.75 24.53
CA GLU A 79 9.23 4.38 24.58
C GLU A 79 8.36 4.00 23.36
N GLN A 80 8.95 3.91 22.16
CA GLN A 80 8.24 3.44 20.97
C GLN A 80 7.80 1.97 21.08
N GLN A 81 8.57 1.12 21.73
CA GLN A 81 8.27 -0.32 21.85
C GLN A 81 7.16 -0.61 22.89
N VAL A 82 7.06 0.22 23.94
CA VAL A 82 5.98 0.13 24.95
C VAL A 82 4.64 0.59 24.36
N ASP A 83 4.63 1.70 23.62
CA ASP A 83 3.43 2.18 22.91
C ASP A 83 2.95 1.20 21.82
N GLN A 84 3.88 0.50 21.14
CA GLN A 84 3.56 -0.48 20.09
C GLN A 84 2.80 -1.73 20.59
N ASN A 85 3.09 -2.21 21.80
CA ASN A 85 2.37 -3.35 22.38
C ASN A 85 0.97 -2.97 22.89
N ALA A 86 0.77 -1.71 23.32
CA ALA A 86 -0.52 -1.22 23.79
C ALA A 86 -1.56 -1.16 22.66
N ILE A 87 -1.16 -0.78 21.44
CA ILE A 87 -2.03 -0.71 20.26
C ILE A 87 -2.53 -2.10 19.86
N ILE A 88 -1.63 -3.10 19.85
CA ILE A 88 -2.02 -4.50 19.56
C ILE A 88 -3.02 -5.00 20.60
N ASN A 89 -2.73 -4.82 21.89
CA ASN A 89 -3.60 -5.29 22.97
C ASN A 89 -4.98 -4.61 22.94
N ALA A 90 -5.02 -3.33 22.57
CA ALA A 90 -6.25 -2.57 22.37
C ALA A 90 -7.08 -3.06 21.18
N ILE A 91 -6.43 -3.44 20.07
CA ILE A 91 -7.10 -4.00 18.89
C ILE A 91 -7.48 -5.48 19.09
N ILE A 92 -6.83 -6.21 20.01
CA ILE A 92 -7.10 -7.64 20.31
C ILE A 92 -8.13 -7.84 21.41
N ALA A 93 -8.41 -6.84 22.26
CA ALA A 93 -9.35 -6.96 23.38
C ALA A 93 -10.83 -6.99 22.94
N ASP A 94 -11.23 -8.09 22.30
CA ASP A 94 -12.62 -8.57 22.26
C ASP A 94 -12.56 -10.10 22.06
N GLU A 95 -12.59 -10.85 23.18
CA GLU A 95 -13.09 -12.23 23.16
C GLU A 95 -14.62 -12.17 23.33
N PRO A 96 -15.40 -12.98 22.61
CA PRO A 96 -16.85 -12.96 22.75
C PRO A 96 -17.23 -13.52 24.14
N MET A 97 -17.94 -12.71 24.95
CA MET A 97 -18.69 -13.27 26.07
C MET A 97 -19.83 -14.13 25.52
N ASP A 98 -19.85 -15.36 26.02
CA ASP A 98 -20.79 -16.42 25.71
C ASP A 98 -22.24 -15.96 25.89
N ALA A 99 -23.08 -16.36 24.94
CA ALA A 99 -24.50 -16.11 24.95
C ALA A 99 -25.18 -17.11 25.90
N SER A 100 -25.36 -16.73 27.16
CA SER A 100 -26.42 -17.27 28.01
C SER A 100 -26.76 -16.30 29.13
N ASP A 101 -28.06 -16.17 29.36
CA ASP A 101 -28.70 -15.54 30.52
C ASP A 101 -28.79 -14.01 30.54
N VAL A 102 -29.84 -13.48 29.87
CA VAL A 102 -30.60 -12.35 30.41
C VAL A 102 -32.09 -12.63 30.22
N GLU A 103 -32.76 -12.82 31.36
CA GLU A 103 -34.20 -13.03 31.49
C GLU A 103 -34.99 -11.76 31.13
N ASN A 104 -36.22 -11.99 30.68
CA ASN A 104 -37.25 -10.98 30.43
C ASN A 104 -37.54 -10.16 31.69
N GLU A 105 -37.59 -8.83 31.56
CA GLU A 105 -38.53 -8.02 32.36
C GLU A 105 -39.18 -6.97 31.45
N ASP A 106 -40.50 -7.09 31.37
CA ASP A 106 -41.44 -6.16 30.75
C ASP A 106 -41.41 -4.81 31.49
N ALA A 107 -41.47 -3.71 30.75
CA ALA A 107 -41.92 -2.42 31.27
C ALA A 107 -42.58 -1.63 30.14
N ASP A 108 -43.91 -1.63 30.20
CA ASP A 108 -44.81 -0.73 29.50
C ASP A 108 -44.49 0.73 29.83
N ASP A 109 -44.48 1.60 28.82
CA ASP A 109 -44.79 3.02 28.99
C ASP A 109 -45.55 3.49 27.74
N GLU A 110 -46.88 3.54 27.89
CA GLU A 110 -47.80 4.34 27.08
C GLU A 110 -47.42 5.84 27.21
N ILE A 111 -47.57 6.64 26.15
CA ILE A 111 -48.04 8.03 26.20
C ILE A 111 -48.53 8.46 24.80
N ASP A 112 -49.86 8.59 24.75
CA ASP A 112 -50.73 9.61 24.16
C ASP A 112 -50.49 10.20 22.76
N ILE A 113 -51.47 9.90 21.91
CA ILE A 113 -51.86 10.60 20.69
C ILE A 113 -52.83 11.71 21.11
N ASP A 114 -52.51 12.97 20.81
CA ASP A 114 -53.49 14.05 20.78
C ASP A 114 -53.57 14.62 19.36
N ASP A 115 -54.76 14.41 18.77
CA ASP A 115 -55.25 14.99 17.54
C ASP A 115 -55.64 16.47 17.78
N GLU A 116 -55.12 17.41 16.98
CA GLU A 116 -55.87 18.63 16.68
C GLU A 116 -55.77 18.97 15.19
N GLU A 117 -56.92 18.90 14.52
CA GLU A 117 -57.16 19.46 13.20
C GLU A 117 -57.22 21.00 13.25
N GLY A 118 -56.59 21.64 12.27
CA GLY A 118 -56.69 23.08 12.03
C GLY A 118 -56.42 23.38 10.55
N ASP A 119 -57.50 23.72 9.87
CA ASP A 119 -57.65 23.94 8.43
C ASP A 119 -57.11 25.32 7.93
N VAL A 120 -56.73 25.32 6.63
CA VAL A 120 -56.56 26.42 5.63
C VAL A 120 -55.48 27.50 5.81
N ASP A 121 -54.53 27.60 4.87
CA ASP A 121 -54.65 28.42 3.65
C ASP A 121 -53.43 28.26 2.71
N ASP A 122 -53.74 28.22 1.41
CA ASP A 122 -52.84 28.15 0.26
C ASP A 122 -51.83 29.30 0.20
N ASP A 123 -50.55 28.99 -0.07
CA ASP A 123 -49.69 29.86 -0.89
C ASP A 123 -48.62 28.99 -1.57
N GLU A 124 -48.75 28.88 -2.90
CA GLU A 124 -47.77 28.27 -3.79
C GLU A 124 -46.43 29.02 -3.72
N ASN A 125 -45.38 28.32 -3.29
CA ASN A 125 -44.02 28.58 -3.74
C ASN A 125 -43.34 27.22 -3.96
N ASP A 126 -43.49 26.73 -5.18
CA ASP A 126 -42.77 25.59 -5.74
C ASP A 126 -41.28 25.96 -5.83
N VAL A 127 -40.52 25.62 -4.79
CA VAL A 127 -39.06 25.50 -4.87
C VAL A 127 -38.80 24.00 -4.85
N SER A 128 -38.69 23.43 -6.04
CA SER A 128 -38.12 22.10 -6.22
C SER A 128 -36.68 22.14 -5.71
N ASP A 129 -36.43 21.51 -4.58
CA ASP A 129 -35.09 21.07 -4.19
C ASP A 129 -34.67 20.02 -5.23
N GLU A 130 -33.99 20.48 -6.28
CA GLU A 130 -33.23 19.59 -7.16
C GLU A 130 -32.09 18.99 -6.31
N ASP A 131 -32.03 17.66 -6.25
CA ASP A 131 -30.88 16.90 -5.75
C ASP A 131 -29.61 17.33 -6.53
N GLU A 132 -28.92 18.38 -6.07
CA GLU A 132 -27.64 18.84 -6.66
C GLU A 132 -26.47 17.95 -6.19
N SER A 133 -26.48 16.66 -6.53
CA SER A 133 -25.24 15.87 -6.51
C SER A 133 -24.28 16.42 -7.57
N ASP A 134 -23.03 16.73 -7.21
CA ASP A 134 -22.01 17.32 -8.10
C ASP A 134 -21.76 16.41 -9.33
N PRO A 135 -22.25 16.76 -10.53
CA PRO A 135 -22.16 15.91 -11.73
C PRO A 135 -20.72 15.74 -12.22
N GLU A 136 -19.77 16.61 -11.84
CA GLU A 136 -18.36 16.50 -12.24
C GLU A 136 -17.65 15.32 -11.55
N LEU A 137 -18.09 14.94 -10.36
CA LEU A 137 -17.57 13.76 -9.67
C LEU A 137 -17.98 12.48 -10.41
N GLU A 138 -19.23 12.39 -10.88
CA GLU A 138 -19.66 11.28 -11.73
C GLU A 138 -18.89 11.27 -13.06
N GLU A 139 -18.71 12.41 -13.72
CA GLU A 139 -17.89 12.53 -14.94
C GLU A 139 -16.42 12.11 -14.74
N MET A 140 -15.82 12.41 -13.59
CA MET A 140 -14.47 11.97 -13.26
C MET A 140 -14.32 10.45 -13.16
N TYR A 141 -15.40 9.72 -12.91
CA TYR A 141 -15.42 8.27 -12.87
C TYR A 141 -16.20 7.60 -14.00
N SER A 142 -17.01 8.35 -14.76
CA SER A 142 -17.87 7.86 -15.84
C SER A 142 -17.11 7.85 -17.18
N ASP A 143 -17.34 6.79 -17.95
CA ASP A 143 -16.72 6.59 -19.26
C ASP A 143 -17.85 6.76 -20.30
N ASN A 144 -18.03 7.96 -20.86
CA ASN A 144 -19.09 8.25 -21.85
C ASN A 144 -18.79 7.80 -23.29
N ASP A 145 -17.66 7.14 -23.57
CA ASP A 145 -17.38 6.59 -24.89
C ASP A 145 -16.78 5.18 -24.85
N TRP A 146 -17.53 4.22 -25.42
CA TRP A 146 -17.16 2.81 -25.47
C TRP A 146 -16.78 2.38 -26.87
N THR A 147 -15.55 1.87 -27.01
CA THR A 147 -15.26 0.80 -27.98
C THR A 147 -14.94 -0.49 -27.23
N THR A 148 -15.68 -1.54 -27.56
CA THR A 148 -15.53 -2.90 -27.06
C THR A 148 -14.29 -3.57 -27.65
N SER A 149 -13.10 -3.25 -27.16
CA SER A 149 -11.94 -4.13 -27.37
C SER A 149 -11.74 -5.01 -26.13
N ASN A 150 -12.14 -6.28 -26.24
CA ASN A 150 -11.69 -7.33 -25.33
C ASN A 150 -10.15 -7.31 -25.33
N ASP A 151 -9.57 -7.10 -24.15
CA ASP A 151 -8.12 -7.09 -23.92
C ASP A 151 -7.54 -8.52 -23.87
N GLU A 152 -8.13 -9.44 -24.63
CA GLU A 152 -7.54 -10.76 -24.93
C GLU A 152 -6.41 -10.64 -25.98
N SER A 153 -6.27 -9.49 -26.67
CA SER A 153 -5.41 -9.33 -27.83
C SER A 153 -4.04 -8.67 -27.60
N GLU A 154 -3.70 -8.24 -26.38
CA GLU A 154 -2.33 -7.76 -26.06
C GLU A 154 -1.44 -8.86 -25.43
N MET A 155 -1.77 -10.14 -25.70
CA MET A 155 -0.81 -11.23 -25.47
C MET A 155 0.18 -11.25 -26.64
N SER A 156 1.26 -10.49 -26.51
CA SER A 156 2.38 -10.59 -27.45
C SER A 156 2.87 -12.04 -27.48
N THR A 157 2.87 -12.59 -28.69
CA THR A 157 3.28 -13.93 -29.07
C THR A 157 4.74 -14.19 -28.70
N THR A 158 4.95 -14.70 -27.49
CA THR A 158 6.07 -15.62 -27.20
C THR A 158 5.54 -16.80 -26.40
N THR A 159 4.75 -17.63 -27.09
CA THR A 159 4.46 -18.99 -26.67
C THR A 159 5.76 -19.81 -26.74
N SER A 160 6.55 -19.80 -25.68
CA SER A 160 7.49 -20.89 -25.45
C SER A 160 6.70 -22.10 -24.98
N ASN A 161 6.35 -22.95 -25.94
CA ASN A 161 5.88 -24.31 -25.72
C ASN A 161 6.79 -25.02 -24.71
N VAL A 162 6.25 -25.48 -23.59
CA VAL A 162 6.86 -26.58 -22.83
C VAL A 162 5.75 -27.56 -22.48
N GLY A 163 5.76 -28.68 -23.20
CA GLY A 163 4.84 -29.78 -23.04
C GLY A 163 5.08 -30.57 -21.76
N LEU A 164 4.02 -31.24 -21.32
CA LEU A 164 4.00 -32.27 -20.31
C LEU A 164 4.71 -33.53 -20.83
N GLY A 165 5.71 -34.04 -20.10
CA GLY A 165 6.32 -35.35 -20.36
C GLY A 165 7.82 -35.42 -20.01
N PRO A 166 8.33 -36.55 -19.47
CA PRO A 166 9.66 -36.63 -18.90
C PRO A 166 10.68 -37.04 -19.97
N PHE A 167 11.12 -36.13 -20.84
CA PHE A 167 12.39 -36.26 -21.57
C PHE A 167 12.82 -34.88 -22.07
N GLU A 168 13.95 -34.37 -21.56
CA GLU A 168 14.64 -33.22 -22.18
C GLU A 168 14.94 -33.50 -23.65
N PRO A 169 14.85 -32.46 -24.49
CA PRO A 169 16.09 -32.02 -25.12
C PRO A 169 16.28 -30.49 -25.08
N ILE A 170 17.46 -30.10 -24.59
CA ILE A 170 18.30 -28.96 -24.97
C ILE A 170 17.61 -27.91 -25.88
N ILE A 171 16.97 -26.93 -25.26
CA ILE A 171 16.75 -25.60 -25.83
C ILE A 171 17.73 -24.67 -25.10
N PRO A 172 18.47 -23.77 -25.76
CA PRO A 172 19.35 -22.86 -25.04
C PRO A 172 18.47 -22.02 -24.11
N GLN A 173 18.59 -22.23 -22.80
CA GLN A 173 18.00 -21.34 -21.82
C GLN A 173 18.50 -19.94 -22.15
N SER A 174 17.61 -19.07 -22.63
CA SER A 174 17.89 -17.64 -22.66
C SER A 174 18.37 -17.29 -21.26
N THR A 175 19.66 -16.96 -21.14
CA THR A 175 20.27 -16.73 -19.84
C THR A 175 19.59 -15.50 -19.26
N ARG A 176 18.81 -15.66 -18.16
CA ARG A 176 18.24 -14.52 -17.44
C ARG A 176 19.36 -13.48 -17.25
N PRO A 177 19.10 -12.20 -17.55
CA PRO A 177 20.15 -11.19 -17.46
C PRO A 177 20.72 -11.16 -16.04
N MET A 178 21.97 -10.75 -15.94
CA MET A 178 22.62 -10.62 -14.65
C MET A 178 21.91 -9.55 -13.81
N TYR A 179 21.70 -9.84 -12.53
CA TYR A 179 21.06 -8.93 -11.61
C TYR A 179 21.89 -7.65 -11.49
N SER A 180 21.19 -6.53 -11.59
CA SER A 180 21.76 -5.19 -11.48
C SER A 180 20.87 -4.39 -10.56
N PHE A 181 21.42 -3.92 -9.44
CA PHE A 181 20.69 -3.05 -8.55
C PHE A 181 20.63 -1.65 -9.16
N GLN A 182 19.41 -1.11 -9.29
CA GLN A 182 19.13 0.14 -10.00
C GLN A 182 18.27 1.04 -9.11
N PRO A 183 18.89 1.89 -8.27
CA PRO A 183 18.16 2.85 -7.46
C PRO A 183 17.54 3.92 -8.36
N ALA A 184 16.42 4.51 -7.89
CA ALA A 184 15.68 5.55 -8.59
C ALA A 184 15.31 5.20 -10.05
N ARG A 185 15.06 3.92 -10.32
CA ARG A 185 14.54 3.42 -11.60
C ARG A 185 13.22 2.69 -11.35
N LEU A 186 12.19 3.08 -12.11
CA LEU A 186 10.90 2.42 -12.08
C LEU A 186 10.93 1.12 -12.93
N ILE A 187 10.48 0.02 -12.34
CA ILE A 187 10.47 -1.32 -12.96
C ILE A 187 9.07 -1.91 -12.86
N LYS A 188 8.55 -2.44 -13.97
CA LYS A 188 7.27 -3.17 -13.99
C LYS A 188 7.44 -4.57 -13.40
N CYS A 189 6.58 -4.93 -12.45
CA CYS A 189 6.57 -6.25 -11.82
C CYS A 189 5.88 -7.29 -12.73
N GLN A 190 6.59 -8.36 -13.07
CA GLN A 190 6.12 -9.41 -13.98
C GLN A 190 5.40 -10.52 -13.21
N PHE A 191 4.25 -10.20 -12.62
CA PHE A 191 3.45 -11.18 -11.88
C PHE A 191 2.46 -11.94 -12.78
N LYS A 192 2.04 -11.34 -13.91
CA LYS A 192 0.97 -11.91 -14.77
C LYS A 192 1.34 -13.29 -15.31
N ASP A 193 2.62 -13.52 -15.63
CA ASP A 193 3.13 -14.81 -16.12
C ASP A 193 2.97 -15.97 -15.12
N LYS A 194 2.71 -15.67 -13.85
CA LYS A 194 2.57 -16.64 -12.76
C LYS A 194 1.12 -16.97 -12.41
N HIS A 195 0.16 -16.31 -13.05
CA HIS A 195 -1.25 -16.44 -12.70
C HIS A 195 -2.06 -16.78 -13.94
N CYS A 196 -3.11 -17.55 -13.71
CA CYS A 196 -4.22 -17.65 -14.64
C CYS A 196 -5.04 -16.35 -14.64
N ILE A 197 -5.88 -16.20 -15.67
CA ILE A 197 -6.87 -15.12 -15.73
C ILE A 197 -7.77 -15.20 -14.50
N GLY A 198 -7.90 -14.08 -13.78
CA GLY A 198 -8.64 -13.98 -12.52
C GLY A 198 -7.83 -14.32 -11.26
N GLY A 199 -6.57 -14.76 -11.38
CA GLY A 199 -5.67 -15.01 -10.25
C GLY A 199 -4.97 -13.77 -9.68
N PHE A 200 -5.39 -12.56 -10.08
CA PHE A 200 -4.81 -11.28 -9.65
C PHE A 200 -5.86 -10.17 -9.75
N PRO A 201 -5.67 -9.03 -9.05
CA PRO A 201 -6.66 -7.98 -9.05
C PRO A 201 -6.90 -7.39 -10.45
N LEU A 202 -8.18 -7.21 -10.80
CA LEU A 202 -8.58 -6.51 -12.03
C LEU A 202 -8.13 -5.04 -12.02
N GLY A 203 -8.09 -4.44 -13.22
CA GLY A 203 -7.79 -3.02 -13.38
C GLY A 203 -8.74 -2.16 -12.56
N ARG A 204 -8.24 -1.21 -11.78
CA ARG A 204 -9.04 -0.48 -10.79
C ARG A 204 -8.50 0.92 -10.50
N SER A 205 -9.40 1.82 -10.12
CA SER A 205 -9.09 3.16 -9.63
C SER A 205 -9.78 3.43 -8.30
N GLY A 206 -9.29 4.41 -7.53
CA GLY A 206 -9.89 4.77 -6.24
C GLY A 206 -9.70 3.74 -5.12
N HIS A 207 -8.96 2.66 -5.38
CA HIS A 207 -8.50 1.69 -4.39
C HIS A 207 -7.36 2.27 -3.54
N ARG A 208 -7.05 1.61 -2.41
CA ARG A 208 -5.85 1.89 -1.63
C ARG A 208 -4.93 0.68 -1.58
N ILE A 209 -3.64 0.94 -1.71
CA ILE A 209 -2.60 -0.04 -1.41
C ILE A 209 -1.80 0.36 -0.19
N ILE A 210 -1.35 -0.64 0.57
CA ILE A 210 -0.43 -0.44 1.70
C ILE A 210 0.51 -1.64 1.81
N ALA A 211 1.73 -1.43 2.27
CA ALA A 211 2.74 -2.48 2.30
C ALA A 211 3.20 -2.81 3.72
N SER A 212 3.36 -4.10 3.99
CA SER A 212 4.18 -4.58 5.10
C SER A 212 5.62 -4.81 4.63
N LYS A 213 6.43 -5.46 5.48
CA LYS A 213 7.80 -5.88 5.11
C LYS A 213 7.84 -6.99 4.05
N SER A 214 6.72 -7.69 3.83
CA SER A 214 6.67 -8.91 3.01
C SER A 214 5.59 -8.90 1.94
N HIS A 215 4.50 -8.17 2.16
CA HIS A 215 3.35 -8.13 1.27
C HIS A 215 2.98 -6.70 0.92
N LEU A 216 2.42 -6.52 -0.27
CA LEU A 216 1.62 -5.36 -0.64
C LEU A 216 0.15 -5.76 -0.62
N TYR A 217 -0.67 -5.01 0.08
CA TYR A 217 -2.11 -5.21 0.14
C TYR A 217 -2.81 -4.22 -0.79
N SER A 218 -3.89 -4.65 -1.44
CA SER A 218 -4.76 -3.82 -2.29
C SER A 218 -6.21 -4.03 -1.91
N LEU A 219 -6.85 -2.95 -1.47
CA LEU A 219 -8.21 -2.95 -0.95
C LEU A 219 -9.10 -2.09 -1.85
N GLY A 220 -10.23 -2.64 -2.26
CA GLY A 220 -11.30 -1.85 -2.85
C GLY A 220 -11.06 -1.42 -4.30
N GLY A 221 -11.70 -0.31 -4.65
CA GLY A 221 -11.66 0.35 -5.95
C GLY A 221 -12.84 0.05 -6.86
N TYR A 222 -12.84 0.75 -7.99
CA TYR A 222 -13.90 0.71 -8.97
C TYR A 222 -13.39 0.32 -10.35
N ASN A 223 -14.23 -0.38 -11.11
CA ASN A 223 -14.08 -0.57 -12.55
C ASN A 223 -15.45 -0.72 -13.22
N PRO A 224 -15.86 0.18 -14.12
CA PRO A 224 -17.18 0.14 -14.76
C PRO A 224 -17.42 -1.13 -15.57
N ARG A 225 -16.36 -1.71 -16.18
CA ARG A 225 -16.44 -3.00 -16.91
C ARG A 225 -16.86 -4.14 -15.98
N SER A 226 -16.35 -4.13 -14.75
CA SER A 226 -16.71 -5.11 -13.72
C SER A 226 -18.06 -4.79 -13.09
N ALA A 227 -18.32 -3.51 -12.84
CA ALA A 227 -19.56 -3.01 -12.25
C ALA A 227 -20.79 -3.42 -13.06
N LEU A 228 -20.76 -3.30 -14.40
CA LEU A 228 -21.84 -3.77 -15.27
C LEU A 228 -22.16 -5.25 -15.10
N THR A 229 -21.15 -6.08 -14.82
CA THR A 229 -21.33 -7.51 -14.56
C THR A 229 -21.83 -7.76 -13.13
N ALA A 230 -21.40 -6.95 -12.16
CA ALA A 230 -21.82 -7.01 -10.76
C ALA A 230 -23.29 -6.55 -10.57
N ALA A 231 -23.71 -5.47 -11.24
CA ALA A 231 -25.08 -4.95 -11.24
C ALA A 231 -26.10 -6.02 -11.64
N ARG A 232 -25.80 -6.77 -12.70
CA ARG A 232 -26.66 -7.89 -13.18
C ARG A 232 -26.80 -9.04 -12.19
N ARG A 233 -25.93 -9.10 -11.18
CA ARG A 233 -25.92 -10.13 -10.13
C ARG A 233 -26.34 -9.58 -8.76
N GLY A 234 -26.80 -8.32 -8.68
CA GLY A 234 -27.17 -7.68 -7.42
C GLY A 234 -26.00 -7.50 -6.45
N ARG A 235 -24.77 -7.38 -6.96
CA ARG A 235 -23.54 -7.21 -6.17
C ARG A 235 -23.09 -5.75 -6.16
N CYS A 236 -22.35 -5.37 -5.11
CA CYS A 236 -21.68 -4.07 -5.02
C CYS A 236 -20.85 -3.80 -6.30
N LEU A 237 -20.95 -2.59 -6.83
CA LEU A 237 -20.25 -2.16 -8.05
C LEU A 237 -18.77 -1.87 -7.79
N LEU A 238 -18.40 -1.76 -6.51
CA LEU A 238 -17.04 -1.65 -6.03
C LEU A 238 -16.48 -3.04 -5.69
N PHE A 239 -15.16 -3.14 -5.78
CA PHE A 239 -14.44 -4.37 -5.48
C PHE A 239 -14.43 -4.66 -3.98
N GLN A 240 -15.32 -5.54 -3.51
CA GLN A 240 -15.30 -6.03 -2.12
C GLN A 240 -14.28 -7.14 -1.92
N GLU A 241 -13.00 -6.78 -2.04
CA GLU A 241 -11.88 -7.71 -2.01
C GLU A 241 -10.61 -7.05 -1.47
N LEU A 242 -9.87 -7.82 -0.66
CA LEU A 242 -8.52 -7.53 -0.18
C LEU A 242 -7.56 -8.54 -0.81
N TRP A 243 -6.68 -8.04 -1.66
CA TRP A 243 -5.61 -8.82 -2.28
C TRP A 243 -4.29 -8.59 -1.57
N SER A 244 -3.44 -9.62 -1.48
CA SER A 244 -2.04 -9.49 -1.07
C SER A 244 -1.10 -9.90 -2.20
N TYR A 245 0.03 -9.22 -2.33
CA TYR A 245 1.10 -9.53 -3.26
C TYR A 245 2.38 -9.77 -2.48
N ASN A 246 2.91 -10.98 -2.55
CA ASN A 246 4.15 -11.33 -1.87
C ASN A 246 5.37 -10.89 -2.71
N PHE A 247 6.23 -10.05 -2.13
CA PHE A 247 7.39 -9.49 -2.83
C PHE A 247 8.45 -10.52 -3.22
N ALA A 248 8.57 -11.62 -2.48
CA ALA A 248 9.59 -12.63 -2.71
C ALA A 248 9.18 -13.64 -3.78
N THR A 249 7.89 -13.98 -3.85
CA THR A 249 7.38 -14.98 -4.80
C THR A 249 6.77 -14.35 -6.06
N ASN A 250 6.54 -13.04 -6.08
CA ASN A 250 5.82 -12.34 -7.14
C ASN A 250 4.39 -12.89 -7.37
N HIS A 251 3.73 -13.39 -6.32
CA HIS A 251 2.38 -13.93 -6.41
C HIS A 251 1.35 -13.03 -5.71
N TRP A 252 0.20 -12.88 -6.35
CA TRP A 252 -1.01 -12.33 -5.76
C TRP A 252 -1.82 -13.45 -5.10
N THR A 253 -2.56 -13.11 -4.05
CA THR A 253 -3.49 -13.99 -3.36
C THR A 253 -4.70 -13.16 -2.93
N LEU A 254 -5.90 -13.69 -3.13
CA LEU A 254 -7.13 -13.11 -2.62
C LEU A 254 -7.27 -13.53 -1.16
N GLU A 255 -7.06 -12.60 -0.23
CA GLU A 255 -7.08 -12.89 1.20
C GLU A 255 -8.52 -12.88 1.73
N LEU A 256 -9.23 -11.76 1.49
CA LEU A 256 -10.59 -11.54 1.99
C LEU A 256 -11.49 -11.02 0.87
N ASN A 257 -12.74 -11.43 0.88
CA ASN A 257 -13.80 -10.94 0.01
C ASN A 257 -15.16 -11.07 0.70
N ALA A 258 -16.23 -10.58 0.04
CA ALA A 258 -17.59 -10.66 0.59
C ALA A 258 -18.09 -12.09 0.86
N ASP A 259 -17.49 -13.12 0.24
CA ASP A 259 -17.90 -14.52 0.43
C ASP A 259 -17.26 -15.13 1.70
N ASN A 260 -16.03 -14.73 2.06
CA ASN A 260 -15.27 -15.30 3.19
C ASN A 260 -15.12 -14.36 4.39
N ALA A 261 -15.56 -13.10 4.28
CA ALA A 261 -15.54 -12.11 5.36
C ALA A 261 -16.83 -11.28 5.34
N SER A 262 -17.72 -11.55 6.30
CA SER A 262 -19.09 -10.99 6.34
C SER A 262 -19.15 -9.46 6.53
N ASN A 263 -18.19 -8.86 7.23
CA ASN A 263 -18.16 -7.40 7.47
C ASN A 263 -17.37 -6.63 6.41
N MET A 264 -17.20 -7.17 5.20
CA MET A 264 -16.56 -6.42 4.11
C MET A 264 -17.40 -5.17 3.78
N PRO A 265 -16.82 -3.96 3.85
CA PRO A 265 -17.56 -2.73 3.59
C PRO A 265 -17.99 -2.60 2.12
N THR A 266 -19.02 -1.80 1.88
CA THR A 266 -19.49 -1.44 0.54
C THR A 266 -18.82 -0.17 0.02
N GLU A 267 -18.36 0.72 0.90
CA GLU A 267 -17.83 2.05 0.60
C GLU A 267 -16.33 2.04 0.27
N LEU A 268 -15.94 1.14 -0.65
CA LEU A 268 -14.55 0.80 -0.91
C LEU A 268 -13.86 1.63 -2.00
N ALA A 269 -14.45 2.76 -2.39
CA ALA A 269 -13.81 3.75 -3.25
C ALA A 269 -13.38 4.94 -2.42
N SER A 270 -12.14 5.38 -2.62
CA SER A 270 -11.57 6.55 -1.94
C SER A 270 -11.49 6.41 -0.43
N ASN A 271 -11.51 5.18 0.09
CA ASN A 271 -11.24 4.95 1.51
C ASN A 271 -9.81 5.35 1.87
N ALA A 272 -9.57 5.46 3.17
CA ALA A 272 -8.23 5.59 3.73
C ALA A 272 -7.77 4.24 4.29
N LEU A 273 -6.47 3.97 4.27
CA LEU A 273 -5.91 2.69 4.71
C LEU A 273 -4.59 2.90 5.45
N ALA A 274 -4.49 2.29 6.63
CA ALA A 274 -3.31 2.28 7.48
C ALA A 274 -2.94 0.84 7.85
N ILE A 275 -1.68 0.61 8.19
CA ILE A 275 -1.20 -0.69 8.63
C ILE A 275 -0.38 -0.51 9.90
N HIS A 276 -0.61 -1.38 10.88
CA HIS A 276 0.19 -1.45 12.09
C HIS A 276 0.34 -2.92 12.49
N ASN A 277 1.59 -3.40 12.58
CA ASN A 277 1.90 -4.79 12.94
C ASN A 277 1.11 -5.84 12.12
N ASP A 278 1.08 -5.67 10.80
CA ASP A 278 0.35 -6.53 9.84
C ASP A 278 -1.18 -6.57 10.02
N VAL A 279 -1.74 -5.71 10.88
CA VAL A 279 -3.18 -5.44 10.97
C VAL A 279 -3.50 -4.17 10.18
N LEU A 280 -4.48 -4.26 9.29
CA LEU A 280 -4.89 -3.14 8.44
C LEU A 280 -6.13 -2.48 9.05
N ILE A 281 -6.18 -1.15 8.98
CA ILE A 281 -7.33 -0.36 9.41
C ILE A 281 -7.74 0.53 8.24
N SER A 282 -8.98 0.41 7.80
CA SER A 282 -9.57 1.35 6.83
C SER A 282 -10.57 2.27 7.49
N HIS A 283 -10.72 3.47 6.93
CA HIS A 283 -11.71 4.45 7.38
C HIS A 283 -12.30 5.23 6.21
N GLY A 284 -13.60 5.50 6.32
CA GLY A 284 -14.39 6.24 5.35
C GLY A 284 -14.42 5.60 3.97
N GLY A 285 -14.73 6.42 2.97
CA GLY A 285 -14.92 5.97 1.58
C GLY A 285 -16.37 6.15 1.13
N THR A 286 -16.61 5.87 -0.14
CA THR A 286 -17.92 6.01 -0.79
C THR A 286 -18.30 4.73 -1.51
N GLY A 287 -19.60 4.44 -1.55
CA GLY A 287 -20.25 3.50 -2.45
C GLY A 287 -20.34 4.02 -3.88
N TYR A 288 -21.10 3.32 -4.71
CA TYR A 288 -21.51 3.77 -6.05
C TYR A 288 -23.05 3.88 -6.08
N PRO A 289 -23.63 4.96 -6.64
CA PRO A 289 -22.98 6.17 -7.16
C PRO A 289 -22.13 6.92 -6.12
N PHE A 290 -21.15 7.68 -6.59
CA PHE A 290 -20.13 8.27 -5.70
C PHE A 290 -20.69 9.50 -4.98
N GLY A 291 -20.45 9.61 -3.67
CA GLY A 291 -20.98 10.68 -2.83
C GLY A 291 -22.33 10.34 -2.19
N GLU A 292 -23.15 9.49 -2.82
CA GLU A 292 -24.48 9.13 -2.29
C GLU A 292 -24.43 8.29 -1.01
N SER A 293 -23.46 7.36 -0.92
CA SER A 293 -23.30 6.48 0.23
C SER A 293 -21.90 6.60 0.78
N CYS A 294 -21.68 7.58 1.64
CA CYS A 294 -20.42 7.77 2.34
C CYS A 294 -20.39 7.00 3.66
N SER A 295 -19.19 6.64 4.12
CA SER A 295 -18.99 6.02 5.43
C SER A 295 -18.12 6.87 6.34
N ASN A 296 -18.32 6.77 7.65
CA ASN A 296 -17.39 7.20 8.70
C ASN A 296 -16.93 6.01 9.58
N ASP A 297 -17.19 4.78 9.14
CA ASP A 297 -16.82 3.59 9.89
C ASP A 297 -15.31 3.33 9.87
N CYS A 298 -14.86 2.53 10.83
CA CYS A 298 -13.52 1.95 10.83
C CYS A 298 -13.61 0.43 10.73
N TYR A 299 -12.83 -0.15 9.82
CA TYR A 299 -12.76 -1.60 9.63
C TYR A 299 -11.35 -2.11 9.89
N VAL A 300 -11.24 -3.20 10.65
CA VAL A 300 -9.99 -3.90 10.93
C VAL A 300 -9.93 -5.17 10.09
N TYR A 301 -8.86 -5.34 9.33
CA TYR A 301 -8.64 -6.52 8.48
C TYR A 301 -7.46 -7.32 9.03
N ARG A 302 -7.70 -8.60 9.27
CA ARG A 302 -6.69 -9.57 9.70
C ARG A 302 -6.55 -10.65 8.63
N THR A 303 -5.34 -10.77 8.09
CA THR A 303 -5.02 -11.76 7.02
C THR A 303 -4.25 -12.97 7.55
N LYS A 304 -3.84 -12.93 8.81
CA LYS A 304 -3.08 -13.97 9.51
C LYS A 304 -3.61 -14.08 10.95
N ASP A 305 -3.23 -15.16 11.62
CA ASP A 305 -3.58 -15.48 13.01
C ASP A 305 -5.03 -15.95 13.21
N GLY A 306 -5.37 -16.43 14.41
CA GLY A 306 -6.61 -17.18 14.70
C GLY A 306 -7.94 -16.47 14.41
N ASN A 307 -7.91 -15.16 14.11
CA ASN A 307 -9.07 -14.33 13.81
C ASN A 307 -8.96 -13.70 12.41
N VAL A 308 -8.79 -14.52 11.36
CA VAL A 308 -8.83 -14.04 9.96
C VAL A 308 -10.22 -13.52 9.65
N GLY A 309 -10.31 -12.31 9.09
CA GLY A 309 -11.59 -11.71 8.74
C GLY A 309 -11.56 -10.19 8.74
N VAL A 310 -12.75 -9.62 8.68
CA VAL A 310 -12.99 -8.17 8.79
C VAL A 310 -13.90 -7.90 9.97
N GLU A 311 -13.54 -6.92 10.78
CA GLU A 311 -14.29 -6.45 11.93
C GLU A 311 -14.64 -4.97 11.73
N ARG A 312 -15.91 -4.60 11.86
CA ARG A 312 -16.32 -3.20 11.98
C ARG A 312 -16.15 -2.79 13.43
N LEU A 313 -15.31 -1.78 13.69
CA LEU A 313 -15.12 -1.27 15.04
C LEU A 313 -16.39 -0.60 15.53
N LYS A 314 -16.86 -1.01 16.70
CA LYS A 314 -17.89 -0.29 17.44
C LYS A 314 -17.24 0.93 18.08
N VAL A 315 -17.56 2.11 17.57
CA VAL A 315 -16.99 3.39 18.01
C VAL A 315 -18.07 4.29 18.61
N SER A 316 -17.65 5.27 19.41
CA SER A 316 -18.52 6.28 20.04
C SER A 316 -17.82 7.64 20.09
N GLY A 317 -18.46 8.67 20.64
CA GLY A 317 -17.89 10.01 20.77
C GLY A 317 -18.21 10.92 19.58
N ASP A 318 -17.31 11.85 19.28
CA ASP A 318 -17.49 12.87 18.25
C ASP A 318 -17.02 12.36 16.89
N LEU A 319 -17.82 11.48 16.27
CA LEU A 319 -17.48 10.88 14.99
C LEU A 319 -17.38 11.94 13.89
N PRO A 320 -16.42 11.81 12.96
CA PRO A 320 -16.44 12.62 11.74
C PRO A 320 -17.71 12.33 10.93
N THR A 321 -18.19 13.32 10.19
CA THR A 321 -19.24 13.14 9.19
C THR A 321 -18.81 12.05 8.19
N ALA A 322 -19.76 11.24 7.74
CA ALA A 322 -19.52 10.24 6.71
C ALA A 322 -18.97 10.90 5.44
N GLN A 323 -17.76 10.49 5.04
CA GLN A 323 -17.01 11.15 3.96
C GLN A 323 -16.04 10.20 3.29
N TYR A 324 -15.53 10.63 2.14
CA TYR A 324 -14.54 9.87 1.38
C TYR A 324 -13.33 10.72 0.99
N GLY A 325 -12.25 10.01 0.70
CA GLY A 325 -10.92 10.58 0.52
C GLY A 325 -10.27 11.24 1.74
N PRO A 326 -10.55 10.85 3.01
CA PRO A 326 -9.76 11.38 4.11
C PRO A 326 -8.32 10.87 4.03
N GLY A 327 -7.38 11.69 4.52
CA GLY A 327 -6.04 11.22 4.86
C GLY A 327 -6.06 10.64 6.27
N ILE A 328 -5.34 9.54 6.52
CA ILE A 328 -5.21 8.99 7.88
C ILE A 328 -3.75 8.80 8.29
N VAL A 329 -3.47 9.05 9.56
CA VAL A 329 -2.14 8.87 10.17
C VAL A 329 -2.32 8.24 11.55
N ILE A 330 -1.52 7.20 11.84
CA ILE A 330 -1.45 6.64 13.20
C ILE A 330 -0.29 7.29 13.95
N HIS A 331 -0.58 7.89 15.10
CA HIS A 331 0.42 8.40 16.02
C HIS A 331 0.09 7.97 17.45
N LYS A 332 1.03 7.27 18.10
CA LYS A 332 0.79 6.58 19.38
C LYS A 332 -0.44 5.68 19.22
N HIS A 333 -1.37 5.72 20.17
CA HIS A 333 -2.63 4.97 20.13
C HIS A 333 -3.79 5.71 19.43
N TYR A 334 -3.52 6.81 18.72
CA TYR A 334 -4.54 7.56 17.99
C TYR A 334 -4.45 7.35 16.49
N LEU A 335 -5.60 7.15 15.84
CA LEU A 335 -5.78 7.27 14.40
C LEU A 335 -6.36 8.64 14.09
N TYR A 336 -5.57 9.51 13.46
CA TYR A 336 -6.00 10.83 13.01
C TYR A 336 -6.60 10.75 11.62
N THR A 337 -7.65 11.54 11.35
CA THR A 337 -8.23 11.75 10.03
C THR A 337 -8.14 13.21 9.66
N ILE A 338 -7.81 13.51 8.41
CA ILE A 338 -7.71 14.88 7.92
C ILE A 338 -8.35 15.00 6.54
N GLY A 339 -9.31 15.92 6.46
CA GLY A 339 -10.02 16.31 5.25
C GLY A 339 -10.82 15.20 4.58
N GLY A 340 -11.20 15.43 3.32
CA GLY A 340 -12.14 14.58 2.60
C GLY A 340 -13.32 15.38 2.08
N THR A 341 -14.32 14.67 1.56
CA THR A 341 -15.56 15.28 1.06
C THR A 341 -16.76 14.38 1.31
N THR A 342 -17.92 15.00 1.53
CA THR A 342 -19.23 14.34 1.58
C THR A 342 -19.82 14.10 0.19
N GLY A 343 -19.17 14.58 -0.87
CA GLY A 343 -19.73 14.70 -2.22
C GLY A 343 -20.21 16.11 -2.55
N PHE A 344 -20.51 16.90 -1.52
CA PHE A 344 -21.02 18.27 -1.64
C PHE A 344 -20.05 19.26 -0.97
N ASP A 345 -19.66 18.93 0.27
CA ASP A 345 -18.75 19.75 1.06
C ASP A 345 -17.35 19.16 1.08
N TYR A 346 -16.36 20.04 1.12
CA TYR A 346 -14.95 19.68 1.29
C TYR A 346 -14.50 20.12 2.68
N SER A 347 -13.82 19.22 3.39
CA SER A 347 -13.33 19.50 4.75
C SER A 347 -11.81 19.43 4.83
N CYS A 348 -11.25 20.10 5.83
CA CYS A 348 -9.89 19.90 6.32
C CYS A 348 -9.90 19.68 7.85
N ASP A 349 -11.04 19.29 8.41
CA ASP A 349 -11.18 19.05 9.85
C ASP A 349 -10.28 17.90 10.31
N VAL A 350 -9.93 17.95 11.59
CA VAL A 350 -9.08 16.98 12.24
C VAL A 350 -9.85 16.27 13.34
N TYR A 351 -10.03 14.96 13.15
CA TYR A 351 -10.58 14.06 14.14
C TYR A 351 -9.52 13.06 14.55
N ARG A 352 -9.66 12.47 15.74
CA ARG A 352 -8.85 11.33 16.15
C ARG A 352 -9.67 10.27 16.87
N LEU A 353 -9.36 9.02 16.59
CA LEU A 353 -9.91 7.86 17.29
C LEU A 353 -8.85 7.34 18.28
N ASP A 354 -9.16 7.31 19.58
CA ASP A 354 -8.35 6.53 20.53
C ASP A 354 -8.63 5.04 20.28
N LEU A 355 -7.65 4.33 19.74
CA LEU A 355 -7.78 2.92 19.38
C LEU A 355 -7.96 2.00 20.60
N ARG A 356 -7.71 2.49 21.82
CA ARG A 356 -7.87 1.72 23.07
C ARG A 356 -9.28 1.83 23.63
N THR A 357 -9.86 3.03 23.58
CA THR A 357 -11.22 3.27 24.10
C THR A 357 -12.28 3.17 23.01
N LYS A 358 -11.87 3.18 21.73
CA LYS A 358 -12.76 3.23 20.56
C LYS A 358 -13.65 4.49 20.58
N VAL A 359 -13.13 5.60 21.14
CA VAL A 359 -13.81 6.89 21.23
C VAL A 359 -13.18 7.88 20.25
N TRP A 360 -14.02 8.48 19.41
CA TRP A 360 -13.67 9.60 18.55
C TRP A 360 -13.71 10.91 19.32
N GLU A 361 -12.77 11.77 18.99
CA GLU A 361 -12.69 13.14 19.48
C GLU A 361 -12.56 14.08 18.29
N ASN A 362 -13.34 15.16 18.32
CA ASN A 362 -13.10 16.30 17.46
C ASN A 362 -11.89 17.08 17.98
N VAL A 363 -10.80 17.14 17.19
CA VAL A 363 -9.57 17.81 17.61
C VAL A 363 -9.54 19.26 17.13
N TYR A 364 -9.96 19.48 15.88
CA TYR A 364 -10.02 20.80 15.26
C TYR A 364 -11.08 20.84 14.14
N ILE A 365 -11.96 21.83 14.17
CA ILE A 365 -12.88 22.16 13.06
C ILE A 365 -12.36 23.40 12.34
N CYS A 366 -12.11 23.27 11.04
CA CYS A 366 -11.74 24.37 10.17
C CYS A 366 -12.94 25.30 9.92
N ARG A 367 -12.67 26.60 9.91
CA ARG A 367 -13.67 27.64 9.67
C ARG A 367 -13.28 28.46 8.44
N PRO A 368 -14.15 28.61 7.43
CA PRO A 368 -13.84 29.34 6.21
C PRO A 368 -13.37 30.79 6.44
N GLU A 369 -13.82 31.43 7.51
CA GLU A 369 -13.48 32.82 7.83
C GLU A 369 -12.09 32.98 8.47
N MET A 370 -11.52 31.89 8.98
CA MET A 370 -10.22 31.89 9.64
C MET A 370 -9.10 31.77 8.62
N ARG A 371 -8.33 32.84 8.46
CA ARG A 371 -7.21 32.90 7.50
C ARG A 371 -6.16 31.80 7.67
N ASP A 372 -5.98 31.30 8.89
CA ASP A 372 -5.00 30.27 9.22
C ASP A 372 -5.55 28.85 9.03
N ASP A 373 -6.84 28.69 8.76
CA ASP A 373 -7.44 27.39 8.48
C ASP A 373 -7.27 27.06 7.00
N PRO A 374 -6.84 25.84 6.65
CA PRO A 374 -6.80 25.41 5.27
C PRO A 374 -8.20 25.24 4.71
N GLU A 375 -8.37 25.68 3.47
CA GLU A 375 -9.55 25.33 2.68
C GLU A 375 -9.69 23.81 2.59
N GLY A 376 -10.94 23.35 2.73
CA GLY A 376 -11.31 21.96 2.64
C GLY A 376 -10.93 21.38 1.27
N ARG A 377 -10.49 20.12 1.28
CA ARG A 377 -9.97 19.50 0.07
C ARG A 377 -10.11 17.99 0.06
N TYR A 378 -10.16 17.48 -1.16
CA TYR A 378 -10.23 16.08 -1.48
C TYR A 378 -9.07 15.69 -2.40
N ARG A 379 -8.69 14.40 -2.37
CA ARG A 379 -7.58 13.83 -3.16
C ARG A 379 -6.24 14.52 -2.96
N HIS A 380 -6.07 15.06 -1.77
CA HIS A 380 -4.79 15.32 -1.15
C HIS A 380 -4.17 14.01 -0.67
N GLU A 381 -2.89 14.11 -0.33
CA GLU A 381 -2.16 13.06 0.38
C GLU A 381 -1.58 13.62 1.67
N VAL A 382 -1.40 12.77 2.69
CA VAL A 382 -0.88 13.19 4.00
C VAL A 382 0.47 12.56 4.31
N VAL A 383 1.35 13.32 4.97
CA VAL A 383 2.68 12.87 5.39
C VAL A 383 2.95 13.38 6.80
N TYR A 384 3.53 12.55 7.67
CA TYR A 384 3.72 12.84 9.08
C TYR A 384 5.20 12.82 9.47
N ASP A 385 5.71 13.91 10.05
CA ASP A 385 7.12 14.02 10.42
C ASP A 385 7.45 13.69 11.89
N GLY A 386 6.44 13.27 12.68
CA GLY A 386 6.57 13.08 14.12
C GLY A 386 6.04 14.25 14.95
N LYS A 387 5.70 15.38 14.32
CA LYS A 387 5.09 16.56 14.97
C LYS A 387 3.94 17.14 14.16
N HIS A 388 4.12 17.21 12.84
CA HIS A 388 3.23 17.85 11.89
C HIS A 388 2.67 16.83 10.90
N ILE A 389 1.35 16.84 10.71
CA ILE A 389 0.70 16.13 9.59
C ILE A 389 0.56 17.12 8.44
N PHE A 390 1.40 16.99 7.43
CA PHE A 390 1.39 17.79 6.22
C PHE A 390 0.31 17.31 5.26
N VAL A 391 -0.41 18.25 4.65
CA VAL A 391 -1.42 17.98 3.62
C VAL A 391 -0.88 18.47 2.28
N LEU A 392 -0.67 17.54 1.36
CA LEU A 392 -0.08 17.82 0.05
C LEU A 392 -1.15 17.87 -1.02
N GLY A 393 -1.17 18.96 -1.81
CA GLY A 393 -2.01 19.12 -3.00
C GLY A 393 -3.50 18.94 -2.70
N GLY A 394 -4.17 18.20 -3.59
CA GLY A 394 -5.62 18.00 -3.54
C GLY A 394 -6.36 19.19 -4.15
N GLY A 395 -7.68 19.17 -4.03
CA GLY A 395 -8.52 20.20 -4.61
C GLY A 395 -9.99 20.04 -4.24
N THR A 396 -10.79 20.94 -4.78
CA THR A 396 -12.25 20.83 -4.86
C THR A 396 -12.64 20.37 -6.27
N SER A 397 -13.92 20.47 -6.64
CA SER A 397 -14.36 20.37 -8.04
C SER A 397 -13.67 21.45 -8.89
N ASN A 398 -13.77 22.69 -8.43
CA ASN A 398 -13.35 23.90 -9.16
C ASN A 398 -11.87 24.31 -9.01
N SER A 399 -11.18 23.79 -8.00
CA SER A 399 -9.82 24.25 -7.65
C SER A 399 -8.86 23.10 -7.43
N VAL A 400 -7.58 23.34 -7.71
CA VAL A 400 -6.47 22.43 -7.39
C VAL A 400 -5.37 23.22 -6.70
N TYR A 401 -4.96 22.74 -5.53
CA TYR A 401 -4.00 23.42 -4.68
C TYR A 401 -2.56 23.17 -5.14
N ASP A 402 -1.73 24.21 -5.01
CA ASP A 402 -0.31 24.10 -5.30
C ASP A 402 0.47 23.38 -4.19
N LEU A 403 1.74 23.13 -4.46
CA LEU A 403 2.68 22.46 -3.56
C LEU A 403 3.81 23.40 -3.11
N GLN A 404 3.64 24.71 -3.32
CA GLN A 404 4.60 25.73 -2.92
C GLN A 404 4.42 26.10 -1.46
N ARG A 405 3.17 26.26 -1.00
CA ARG A 405 2.85 26.53 0.39
C ARG A 405 1.88 25.48 0.93
N ILE A 406 2.38 24.63 1.83
CA ILE A 406 1.65 23.45 2.31
C ILE A 406 1.13 23.66 3.73
N PRO A 407 -0.17 23.41 4.00
CA PRO A 407 -0.70 23.39 5.35
C PRO A 407 -0.22 22.13 6.08
N ALA A 408 0.01 22.27 7.39
CA ALA A 408 0.42 21.19 8.24
C ALA A 408 -0.20 21.33 9.63
N TYR A 409 -0.87 20.29 10.09
CA TYR A 409 -1.50 20.29 11.39
C TYR A 409 -0.49 19.91 12.48
N ASN A 410 -0.30 20.79 13.45
CA ASN A 410 0.67 20.64 14.53
C ASN A 410 0.01 19.91 15.71
N LEU A 411 0.42 18.67 15.95
CA LEU A 411 -0.19 17.81 16.97
C LEU A 411 0.04 18.34 18.40
N ASP A 412 1.16 19.00 18.66
CA ASP A 412 1.48 19.53 19.99
C ASP A 412 0.70 20.81 20.29
N ALA A 413 0.56 21.69 19.29
CA ALA A 413 -0.05 23.00 19.46
C ALA A 413 -1.56 23.01 19.15
N ASN A 414 -2.12 21.92 18.64
CA ASN A 414 -3.51 21.81 18.18
C ASN A 414 -3.92 22.99 17.28
N ARG A 415 -3.15 23.23 16.22
CA ARG A 415 -3.43 24.29 15.23
C ARG A 415 -2.81 24.00 13.88
N TRP A 416 -3.33 24.66 12.86
CA TRP A 416 -2.73 24.68 11.54
C TRP A 416 -1.52 25.62 11.48
N ASP A 417 -0.46 25.11 10.87
CA ASP A 417 0.73 25.84 10.45
C ASP A 417 0.80 25.83 8.91
N TYR A 418 1.56 26.76 8.32
CA TYR A 418 1.89 26.74 6.89
C TYR A 418 3.39 26.78 6.69
N PHE A 419 3.86 26.03 5.69
CA PHE A 419 5.25 25.99 5.32
C PHE A 419 5.44 26.29 3.85
N ASP A 420 6.29 27.27 3.56
CA ASP A 420 6.79 27.49 2.21
C ASP A 420 7.83 26.41 1.88
N THR A 421 7.74 25.87 0.68
CA THR A 421 8.67 24.90 0.12
C THR A 421 9.67 25.59 -0.80
N LEU A 422 10.75 24.88 -1.09
CA LEU A 422 11.82 25.34 -1.95
C LEU A 422 11.80 24.55 -3.26
N PRO A 423 12.03 25.20 -4.40
CA PRO A 423 12.02 24.57 -5.72
C PRO A 423 13.32 23.80 -5.96
N ASP A 424 13.26 22.74 -6.76
CA ASP A 424 14.45 21.99 -7.16
C ASP A 424 15.53 22.92 -7.73
N ARG A 425 16.69 22.91 -7.08
CA ARG A 425 17.83 23.77 -7.46
C ARG A 425 18.56 23.23 -8.69
N SER A 426 18.31 21.98 -9.07
CA SER A 426 19.00 21.29 -10.15
C SER A 426 18.25 21.34 -11.49
N SER A 427 17.00 21.81 -11.53
CA SER A 427 16.29 22.10 -12.77
C SER A 427 16.89 23.36 -13.41
N GLY A 428 17.95 23.19 -14.19
CA GLY A 428 18.69 24.27 -14.86
C GLY A 428 17.93 25.02 -15.99
N ALA A 429 16.61 24.92 -16.05
CA ALA A 429 15.78 25.56 -17.06
C ALA A 429 14.54 26.19 -16.40
N TRP A 430 14.73 27.32 -15.72
CA TRP A 430 13.63 28.19 -15.33
C TRP A 430 12.98 28.76 -16.60
N SER A 431 12.02 28.03 -17.17
CA SER A 431 11.10 28.61 -18.15
C SER A 431 9.95 29.29 -17.40
N GLU A 432 9.19 30.18 -18.04
CA GLU A 432 8.00 30.79 -17.40
C GLU A 432 7.03 29.75 -16.80
N ASN A 433 7.07 28.51 -17.34
CA ASN A 433 6.19 27.41 -16.96
C ASN A 433 6.83 26.36 -16.02
N ASP A 434 8.15 26.40 -15.81
CA ASP A 434 8.86 25.44 -14.94
C ASP A 434 9.64 26.20 -13.86
N LYS A 435 8.99 26.32 -12.70
CA LYS A 435 9.53 26.98 -11.51
C LYS A 435 10.24 25.99 -10.57
N GLY A 436 10.60 24.79 -11.03
CA GLY A 436 11.25 23.78 -10.19
C GLY A 436 10.36 23.20 -9.09
N TYR A 437 9.05 23.38 -9.19
CA TYR A 437 8.06 22.76 -8.29
C TYR A 437 7.24 21.71 -9.04
N PRO A 438 6.72 20.69 -8.36
CA PRO A 438 5.63 19.91 -8.93
C PRO A 438 4.44 20.84 -9.20
N ARG A 439 3.86 20.76 -10.40
CA ARG A 439 2.65 21.51 -10.73
C ARG A 439 1.49 21.16 -9.76
N PRO A 440 0.56 22.09 -9.49
CA PRO A 440 -0.66 21.83 -8.71
C PRO A 440 -1.35 20.57 -9.19
N ARG A 441 -1.76 19.70 -8.27
CA ARG A 441 -2.33 18.39 -8.62
C ARG A 441 -3.24 17.81 -7.55
N LYS A 442 -4.26 17.07 -8.01
CA LYS A 442 -5.09 16.15 -7.22
C LYS A 442 -5.01 14.72 -7.79
N CYS A 443 -5.51 13.74 -7.05
CA CYS A 443 -5.58 12.32 -7.46
C CYS A 443 -4.21 11.67 -7.75
N PHE A 444 -3.14 12.23 -7.19
CA PHE A 444 -1.80 11.66 -7.22
C PHE A 444 -1.62 10.71 -6.04
N SER A 445 -0.53 9.95 -6.03
CA SER A 445 -0.18 9.10 -4.88
C SER A 445 1.06 9.64 -4.17
N CYS A 446 1.14 9.41 -2.86
CA CYS A 446 2.29 9.78 -2.03
C CYS A 446 2.77 8.60 -1.20
N VAL A 447 4.09 8.49 -1.00
CA VAL A 447 4.67 7.61 0.02
C VAL A 447 5.65 8.36 0.90
N GLN A 448 5.64 8.03 2.19
CA GLN A 448 6.59 8.55 3.16
C GLN A 448 7.81 7.63 3.26
N HIS A 449 9.01 8.20 3.28
CA HIS A 449 10.26 7.48 3.51
C HIS A 449 11.10 8.20 4.55
N GLN A 450 11.62 7.46 5.54
CA GLN A 450 12.67 7.98 6.41
C GLN A 450 14.05 7.66 5.82
N SER A 451 14.81 8.70 5.47
CA SER A 451 16.18 8.55 4.96
C SER A 451 17.15 8.12 6.06
N SER A 452 18.36 7.70 5.65
CA SER A 452 19.38 7.18 6.57
C SER A 452 19.87 8.18 7.62
N ASN A 453 19.70 9.48 7.37
CA ASN A 453 20.00 10.56 8.32
C ASN A 453 18.82 10.90 9.25
N GLY A 454 17.71 10.17 9.17
CA GLY A 454 16.51 10.37 9.99
C GLY A 454 15.49 11.35 9.41
N ASP A 455 15.79 12.03 8.30
CA ASP A 455 14.82 12.95 7.67
C ASP A 455 13.61 12.20 7.13
N ILE A 456 12.46 12.86 7.16
CA ILE A 456 11.25 12.38 6.51
C ILE A 456 11.15 13.01 5.12
N GLU A 457 10.98 12.15 4.12
CA GLU A 457 10.86 12.50 2.71
C GLU A 457 9.51 12.01 2.17
N ALA A 458 8.80 12.87 1.45
CA ALA A 458 7.56 12.53 0.74
C ALA A 458 7.88 12.33 -0.74
N PHE A 459 7.49 11.20 -1.31
CA PHE A 459 7.58 10.95 -2.75
C PHE A 459 6.19 10.97 -3.37
N ILE A 460 5.97 11.85 -4.34
CA ILE A 460 4.69 11.99 -5.04
C ILE A 460 4.83 11.56 -6.50
N THR A 461 3.76 11.00 -7.07
CA THR A 461 3.73 10.65 -8.49
C THR A 461 2.34 10.73 -9.10
N GLY A 462 2.30 11.12 -10.38
CA GLY A 462 1.10 11.23 -11.19
C GLY A 462 0.13 12.31 -10.70
N GLY A 463 -1.17 12.07 -10.95
CA GLY A 463 -2.26 13.02 -10.71
C GLY A 463 -2.66 13.83 -11.93
N LEU A 464 -3.52 14.82 -11.71
CA LEU A 464 -4.04 15.73 -12.73
C LEU A 464 -4.18 17.17 -12.20
N GLN A 465 -4.16 18.16 -13.10
CA GLN A 465 -4.14 19.59 -12.74
C GLN A 465 -5.52 20.21 -12.47
N GLY A 466 -6.62 19.50 -12.78
CA GLY A 466 -7.99 19.99 -12.61
C GLY A 466 -8.61 20.59 -13.87
N ASP A 467 -7.80 20.85 -14.90
CA ASP A 467 -8.24 21.23 -16.25
C ASP A 467 -8.70 20.01 -17.10
N PHE A 468 -8.79 18.83 -16.46
CA PHE A 468 -9.11 17.52 -17.05
C PHE A 468 -8.37 17.16 -18.35
N SER A 469 -7.24 17.83 -18.62
CA SER A 469 -6.46 17.67 -19.85
C SER A 469 -4.96 17.54 -19.56
N THR A 470 -4.50 18.03 -18.41
CA THR A 470 -3.13 17.87 -17.94
C THR A 470 -3.02 16.72 -16.95
N TYR A 471 -2.39 15.62 -17.39
CA TYR A 471 -2.09 14.44 -16.59
C TYR A 471 -0.59 14.31 -16.35
N PHE A 472 -0.21 13.86 -15.15
CA PHE A 472 1.20 13.79 -14.75
C PHE A 472 1.75 12.36 -14.75
N SER A 473 3.02 12.23 -15.10
CA SER A 473 3.81 10.99 -15.04
C SER A 473 5.13 11.16 -14.27
N ASP A 474 5.42 12.37 -13.81
CA ASP A 474 6.62 12.71 -13.06
C ASP A 474 6.63 12.09 -11.66
N ILE A 475 7.84 12.05 -11.08
CA ILE A 475 8.07 11.61 -9.71
C ILE A 475 8.89 12.69 -9.02
N TRP A 476 8.38 13.19 -7.90
CA TRP A 476 9.02 14.23 -7.10
C TRP A 476 9.27 13.75 -5.68
N LYS A 477 10.26 14.36 -5.05
CA LYS A 477 10.60 14.15 -3.64
C LYS A 477 10.62 15.48 -2.90
N LEU A 478 9.95 15.55 -1.76
CA LEU A 478 10.05 16.66 -0.80
C LEU A 478 10.76 16.17 0.46
N ASN A 479 11.87 16.80 0.85
CA ASN A 479 12.42 16.60 2.19
C ASN A 479 11.70 17.53 3.18
N LEU A 480 11.00 16.97 4.16
CA LEU A 480 10.18 17.76 5.10
C LEU A 480 11.01 18.59 6.07
N ARG A 481 12.28 18.27 6.33
CA ARG A 481 13.14 19.11 7.17
C ARG A 481 13.60 20.35 6.43
N THR A 482 14.14 20.19 5.22
CA THR A 482 14.66 21.30 4.41
C THR A 482 13.59 22.02 3.58
N LYS A 483 12.39 21.42 3.50
CA LYS A 483 11.27 21.84 2.66
C LYS A 483 11.63 21.89 1.16
N GLN A 484 12.65 21.14 0.74
CA GLN A 484 13.20 21.17 -0.61
C GLN A 484 12.57 20.11 -1.51
N TRP A 485 11.97 20.54 -2.62
CA TRP A 485 11.56 19.65 -3.71
C TRP A 485 12.75 19.22 -4.57
N THR A 486 12.68 18.03 -5.15
CA THR A 486 13.64 17.49 -6.11
C THR A 486 12.91 16.56 -7.08
N ILE A 487 13.10 16.76 -8.39
CA ILE A 487 12.55 15.87 -9.40
C ILE A 487 13.44 14.63 -9.55
N ILE A 488 12.83 13.45 -9.63
CA ILE A 488 13.55 12.20 -9.86
C ILE A 488 13.76 12.03 -11.37
N GLN A 489 14.84 12.59 -11.91
CA GLN A 489 15.11 12.59 -13.36
C GLN A 489 15.32 11.19 -13.96
N THR A 490 15.63 10.19 -13.14
CA THR A 490 15.92 8.81 -13.57
C THR A 490 14.69 7.92 -13.62
N ALA A 491 13.51 8.40 -13.19
CA ALA A 491 12.28 7.62 -13.18
C ALA A 491 11.04 8.49 -13.44
N SER A 492 10.14 7.95 -14.26
CA SER A 492 8.80 8.47 -14.49
C SER A 492 7.85 7.29 -14.70
N LEU A 493 6.56 7.51 -14.48
CA LEU A 493 5.54 6.57 -14.93
C LEU A 493 5.61 6.43 -16.45
N PRO A 494 5.43 5.21 -17.02
CA PRO A 494 5.47 5.03 -18.47
C PRO A 494 4.38 5.82 -19.20
N ARG A 495 3.24 6.03 -18.53
CA ARG A 495 2.12 6.87 -18.96
C ARG A 495 1.57 7.60 -17.74
N ALA A 496 0.93 8.74 -17.97
CA ALA A 496 0.33 9.50 -16.88
C ALA A 496 -0.81 8.70 -16.23
N LEU A 497 -0.89 8.77 -14.90
CA LEU A 497 -1.87 8.02 -14.10
C LEU A 497 -2.47 8.91 -13.01
N TYR A 498 -3.76 8.75 -12.76
CA TYR A 498 -4.48 9.36 -11.63
C TYR A 498 -5.40 8.35 -10.96
N PHE A 499 -5.78 8.59 -9.70
CA PHE A 499 -6.49 7.62 -8.84
C PHE A 499 -5.80 6.25 -8.71
N HIS A 500 -4.49 6.21 -8.95
CA HIS A 500 -3.63 5.08 -8.58
C HIS A 500 -3.25 5.23 -7.11
N SER A 501 -2.71 4.17 -6.53
CA SER A 501 -2.22 4.20 -5.15
C SER A 501 -0.75 3.76 -5.12
N ALA A 502 -0.02 4.23 -4.10
CA ALA A 502 1.38 3.88 -3.89
C ALA A 502 1.62 3.49 -2.42
N ALA A 503 2.59 2.61 -2.19
CA ALA A 503 2.95 2.15 -0.85
C ALA A 503 4.47 1.95 -0.71
N HIS A 504 4.98 2.16 0.51
CA HIS A 504 6.39 1.92 0.88
C HIS A 504 6.52 0.65 1.72
N SER A 505 7.37 -0.29 1.32
CA SER A 505 7.57 -1.57 2.03
C SER A 505 8.50 -1.49 3.24
N GLY A 506 8.76 -0.29 3.78
CA GLY A 506 9.64 -0.06 4.94
C GLY A 506 11.14 -0.19 4.66
N ASN A 507 11.55 -0.96 3.64
CA ASN A 507 12.96 -1.18 3.29
C ASN A 507 13.51 -0.18 2.25
N GLY A 508 12.72 0.81 1.82
CA GLY A 508 13.13 1.82 0.85
C GLY A 508 12.62 1.55 -0.58
N CYS A 509 11.82 0.51 -0.79
CA CYS A 509 11.14 0.26 -2.06
C CYS A 509 9.72 0.84 -2.05
N MET A 510 9.39 1.60 -3.09
CA MET A 510 8.05 2.11 -3.38
C MET A 510 7.38 1.21 -4.40
N TYR A 511 6.08 0.97 -4.24
CA TYR A 511 5.23 0.26 -5.17
C TYR A 511 4.09 1.16 -5.63
N ILE A 512 3.73 1.09 -6.92
CA ILE A 512 2.64 1.88 -7.53
C ILE A 512 1.71 0.92 -8.26
N PHE A 513 0.42 0.98 -7.96
CA PHE A 513 -0.57 0.05 -8.52
C PHE A 513 -1.82 0.76 -9.04
N GLY A 514 -2.31 0.26 -10.17
CA GLY A 514 -3.60 0.62 -10.75
C GLY A 514 -3.72 2.05 -11.25
N GLY A 515 -4.93 2.63 -11.11
CA GLY A 515 -5.28 3.97 -11.58
C GLY A 515 -5.90 4.01 -12.97
N ILE A 516 -6.22 5.23 -13.40
CA ILE A 516 -6.77 5.54 -14.71
C ILE A 516 -5.68 6.12 -15.59
N GLU A 517 -5.57 5.56 -16.79
CA GLU A 517 -4.69 6.02 -17.87
C GLU A 517 -5.57 6.66 -18.95
N TYR A 518 -5.32 7.93 -19.26
CA TYR A 518 -5.91 8.59 -20.42
C TYR A 518 -5.08 8.25 -21.67
N ASN A 519 -5.74 7.95 -22.80
CA ASN A 519 -5.07 7.73 -24.06
C ASN A 519 -5.51 8.71 -25.15
N ASP A 520 -4.65 8.90 -26.15
CA ASP A 520 -4.86 9.83 -27.27
C ASP A 520 -6.07 9.49 -28.16
N LYS A 521 -6.76 8.37 -27.89
CA LYS A 521 -8.03 7.97 -28.53
C LYS A 521 -9.24 8.22 -27.61
N GLU A 522 -9.07 9.07 -26.60
CA GLU A 522 -10.09 9.49 -25.64
C GLU A 522 -10.73 8.34 -24.83
N THR A 523 -10.09 7.18 -24.78
CA THR A 523 -10.63 6.03 -24.03
C THR A 523 -9.92 5.92 -22.68
N LEU A 524 -10.69 6.09 -21.61
CA LEU A 524 -10.23 5.88 -20.23
C LEU A 524 -9.99 4.40 -19.97
N LYS A 525 -8.77 4.04 -19.53
CA LYS A 525 -8.42 2.66 -19.20
C LYS A 525 -7.95 2.54 -17.76
N ARG A 526 -8.66 1.75 -16.96
CA ARG A 526 -8.23 1.36 -15.61
C ARG A 526 -7.17 0.28 -15.70
N ARG A 527 -6.02 0.52 -15.06
CA ARG A 527 -4.85 -0.37 -15.09
C ARG A 527 -4.81 -1.28 -13.86
N ASN A 528 -4.08 -2.39 -13.98
CA ASN A 528 -3.63 -3.25 -12.88
C ASN A 528 -2.13 -3.54 -13.00
N ASP A 529 -1.38 -2.64 -13.60
CA ASP A 529 0.06 -2.78 -13.64
C ASP A 529 0.63 -2.42 -12.26
N LEU A 530 1.61 -3.21 -11.81
CA LEU A 530 2.36 -2.96 -10.58
C LEU A 530 3.78 -2.52 -10.96
N TYR A 531 4.20 -1.37 -10.47
CA TYR A 531 5.56 -0.88 -10.63
C TYR A 531 6.26 -0.85 -9.28
N LYS A 532 7.59 -1.05 -9.29
CA LYS A 532 8.45 -0.89 -8.11
C LYS A 532 9.62 0.04 -8.40
N MET A 533 10.05 0.81 -7.41
CA MET A 533 11.23 1.68 -7.47
C MET A 533 11.93 1.74 -6.12
N TRP A 534 13.24 1.54 -6.11
CA TRP A 534 14.07 1.81 -4.93
C TRP A 534 14.29 3.32 -4.77
N MET A 535 13.70 3.92 -3.73
CA MET A 535 13.79 5.37 -3.45
C MET A 535 15.16 5.77 -2.89
N THR A 536 15.81 4.83 -2.20
CA THR A 536 17.13 4.98 -1.61
C THR A 536 17.95 3.71 -1.84
N ILE A 537 19.23 3.75 -1.50
CA ILE A 537 20.06 2.54 -1.44
C ILE A 537 19.74 1.83 -0.12
N PRO A 538 19.11 0.63 -0.15
CA PRO A 538 18.78 -0.09 1.06
C PRO A 538 20.01 -0.78 1.66
N LYS A 539 19.83 -1.47 2.78
CA LYS A 539 20.89 -2.31 3.36
C LYS A 539 21.34 -3.37 2.34
N LEU A 540 22.62 -3.74 2.37
CA LEU A 540 23.15 -4.78 1.47
C LEU A 540 22.37 -6.10 1.57
N SER A 541 21.87 -6.44 2.76
CA SER A 541 21.01 -7.61 2.97
C SER A 541 19.72 -7.57 2.14
N GLU A 542 19.10 -6.40 1.96
CA GLU A 542 17.90 -6.23 1.12
C GLU A 542 18.25 -6.34 -0.36
N ILE A 543 19.40 -5.80 -0.79
CA ILE A 543 19.88 -5.95 -2.17
C ILE A 543 20.18 -7.43 -2.47
N CYS A 544 20.82 -8.14 -1.55
CA CYS A 544 21.06 -9.58 -1.67
C CYS A 544 19.75 -10.36 -1.71
N TRP A 545 18.76 -9.99 -0.90
CA TRP A 545 17.44 -10.63 -0.92
C TRP A 545 16.72 -10.42 -2.25
N ASP A 546 16.69 -9.19 -2.75
CA ASP A 546 16.12 -8.85 -4.07
C ASP A 546 16.83 -9.60 -5.20
N ALA A 547 18.15 -9.77 -5.11
CA ALA A 547 18.91 -10.59 -6.05
C ALA A 547 18.55 -12.09 -5.95
N ILE A 548 18.45 -12.63 -4.72
CA ILE A 548 18.08 -14.03 -4.49
C ILE A 548 16.69 -14.31 -5.07
N THR A 549 15.70 -13.46 -4.78
CA THR A 549 14.32 -13.63 -5.28
C THR A 549 14.22 -13.35 -6.78
N TYR A 550 15.06 -12.47 -7.33
CA TYR A 550 15.17 -12.29 -8.79
C TYR A 550 15.59 -13.59 -9.52
N TYR A 551 16.54 -14.34 -8.94
CA TYR A 551 17.02 -15.60 -9.53
C TYR A 551 16.15 -16.80 -9.18
N ASN A 552 15.52 -16.78 -8.01
CA ASN A 552 14.67 -17.86 -7.51
C ASN A 552 13.51 -17.27 -6.68
N ASP A 553 12.37 -17.13 -7.33
CA ASP A 553 11.12 -16.65 -6.75
C ASP A 553 10.14 -17.79 -6.42
N ASN A 554 10.66 -19.03 -6.31
CA ASN A 554 9.93 -20.23 -5.88
C ASN A 554 10.51 -20.79 -4.57
N LEU A 555 11.04 -19.92 -3.71
CA LEU A 555 11.62 -20.30 -2.42
C LEU A 555 10.59 -20.85 -1.44
N ASP A 556 9.31 -20.55 -1.67
CA ASP A 556 8.16 -21.08 -0.93
C ASP A 556 7.91 -22.58 -1.17
N LEU A 557 8.57 -23.22 -2.14
CA LEU A 557 8.54 -24.69 -2.30
C LEU A 557 9.36 -25.42 -1.22
N TYR A 558 10.29 -24.73 -0.57
CA TYR A 558 11.18 -25.31 0.44
C TYR A 558 10.66 -25.02 1.84
N ASP A 559 10.82 -25.99 2.74
CA ASP A 559 10.52 -25.80 4.14
C ASP A 559 11.50 -24.81 4.79
N ARG A 560 11.10 -24.20 5.90
CA ARG A 560 11.90 -23.18 6.59
C ARG A 560 13.24 -23.72 7.08
N LYS A 561 13.31 -24.97 7.55
CA LYS A 561 14.54 -25.59 8.04
C LYS A 561 15.56 -25.74 6.91
N THR A 562 15.11 -26.13 5.72
CA THR A 562 15.93 -26.23 4.52
C THR A 562 16.49 -24.87 4.12
N LEU A 563 15.67 -23.82 4.08
CA LEU A 563 16.13 -22.46 3.75
C LEU A 563 17.15 -21.91 4.75
N LEU A 564 16.92 -22.12 6.05
CA LEU A 564 17.85 -21.74 7.11
C LEU A 564 19.18 -22.50 6.99
N SER A 565 19.14 -23.81 6.70
CA SER A 565 20.34 -24.62 6.49
C SER A 565 21.15 -24.19 5.26
N ALA A 566 20.48 -23.60 4.27
CA ALA A 566 21.11 -23.04 3.09
C ALA A 566 21.75 -21.66 3.36
N GLY A 567 21.58 -21.10 4.57
CA GLY A 567 22.18 -19.83 4.99
C GLY A 567 21.29 -18.60 4.76
N ILE A 568 20.00 -18.78 4.42
CA ILE A 568 19.07 -17.65 4.34
C ILE A 568 18.68 -17.25 5.78
N PRO A 569 18.88 -15.98 6.18
CA PRO A 569 18.51 -15.53 7.52
C PRO A 569 17.01 -15.67 7.80
N LYS A 570 16.67 -15.98 9.05
CA LYS A 570 15.28 -16.13 9.53
C LYS A 570 14.39 -14.96 9.10
N SER A 571 14.87 -13.73 9.25
CA SER A 571 14.19 -12.49 8.88
C SER A 571 13.79 -12.36 7.41
N PHE A 572 14.36 -13.15 6.51
CA PHE A 572 13.97 -13.24 5.10
C PHE A 572 13.10 -14.46 4.82
N THR A 573 13.39 -15.60 5.47
CA THR A 573 12.53 -16.79 5.35
C THR A 573 11.11 -16.56 5.87
N GLU A 574 10.94 -15.68 6.87
CA GLU A 574 9.62 -15.28 7.39
C GLU A 574 8.83 -14.39 6.43
N ARG A 575 9.47 -13.81 5.41
CA ARG A 575 8.80 -13.00 4.38
C ARG A 575 8.14 -13.87 3.29
N LEU A 576 8.45 -15.16 3.24
CA LEU A 576 7.84 -16.09 2.30
C LEU A 576 6.47 -16.54 2.80
N PRO A 577 5.52 -16.85 1.91
CA PRO A 577 4.24 -17.46 2.28
C PRO A 577 4.46 -18.87 2.87
N PRO A 578 3.43 -19.49 3.49
CA PRO A 578 3.47 -20.88 3.92
C PRO A 578 4.01 -21.80 2.83
N GLN A 579 4.66 -22.90 3.23
CA GLN A 579 5.30 -23.78 2.25
C GLN A 579 4.25 -24.32 1.26
N ARG A 580 4.48 -24.08 -0.02
CA ARG A 580 3.64 -24.58 -1.10
C ARG A 580 3.95 -26.07 -1.30
N VAL A 581 2.93 -26.92 -1.15
CA VAL A 581 3.05 -28.35 -1.45
C VAL A 581 2.71 -28.57 -2.92
N LEU A 582 3.62 -29.19 -3.67
CA LEU A 582 3.33 -29.63 -5.04
C LEU A 582 2.38 -30.83 -4.95
N THR A 583 1.19 -30.72 -5.54
CA THR A 583 0.33 -31.90 -5.75
C THR A 583 0.96 -32.77 -6.84
N GLU A 584 0.75 -34.09 -6.80
CA GLU A 584 1.43 -35.09 -7.66
C GLU A 584 1.28 -34.85 -9.18
N ASN A 585 0.40 -33.94 -9.61
CA ASN A 585 0.19 -33.59 -11.03
C ASN A 585 0.71 -32.20 -11.44
N GLY A 586 1.42 -31.47 -10.57
CA GLY A 586 1.96 -30.14 -10.91
C GLY A 586 0.91 -29.04 -11.08
N GLU A 587 -0.36 -29.32 -10.78
CA GLU A 587 -1.41 -28.30 -10.72
C GLU A 587 -1.39 -27.61 -9.34
N PRO A 588 -1.51 -26.28 -9.27
CA PRO A 588 -1.75 -25.59 -8.01
C PRO A 588 -3.04 -26.14 -7.40
N GLY A 589 -3.00 -26.49 -6.10
CA GLY A 589 -4.16 -27.04 -5.40
C GLY A 589 -5.39 -26.17 -5.61
N SER A 590 -6.54 -26.82 -5.88
CA SER A 590 -7.82 -26.22 -6.29
C SER A 590 -8.50 -25.34 -5.22
N THR A 591 -7.78 -24.91 -4.19
CA THR A 591 -8.34 -24.13 -3.11
C THR A 591 -8.30 -22.65 -3.52
N ILE A 592 -9.49 -22.09 -3.73
CA ILE A 592 -9.79 -20.72 -4.21
C ILE A 592 -9.78 -20.57 -5.75
N MET A 593 -10.49 -21.43 -6.47
CA MET A 593 -10.80 -21.18 -7.89
C MET A 593 -12.30 -21.20 -8.24
N THR A 594 -13.19 -21.22 -7.24
CA THR A 594 -14.62 -21.46 -7.47
C THR A 594 -15.58 -20.31 -7.14
N SER A 595 -15.14 -19.11 -6.75
CA SER A 595 -16.09 -18.07 -6.31
C SER A 595 -16.36 -16.89 -7.27
N LEU A 596 -15.55 -16.65 -8.30
CA LEU A 596 -15.81 -15.51 -9.21
C LEU A 596 -16.59 -15.87 -10.48
N TYR A 597 -16.62 -17.14 -10.88
CA TYR A 597 -17.24 -17.59 -12.15
C TYR A 597 -18.09 -18.87 -12.07
N SER A 598 -18.43 -19.39 -10.88
CA SER A 598 -19.38 -20.50 -10.81
C SER A 598 -20.78 -20.02 -11.20
N ILE A 599 -21.21 -20.34 -12.42
CA ILE A 599 -22.62 -20.31 -12.82
C ILE A 599 -23.36 -21.23 -11.84
N PRO A 600 -24.26 -20.74 -10.98
CA PRO A 600 -25.08 -21.65 -10.18
C PRO A 600 -25.91 -22.46 -11.18
N LYS A 601 -25.75 -23.79 -11.17
CA LYS A 601 -26.69 -24.67 -11.84
C LYS A 601 -28.08 -24.34 -11.29
N ARG A 602 -28.96 -23.83 -12.16
CA ARG A 602 -30.39 -23.59 -11.89
C ARG A 602 -30.95 -24.76 -11.08
N ALA A 603 -31.26 -24.53 -9.81
CA ALA A 603 -32.19 -25.37 -9.10
C ALA A 603 -33.54 -25.19 -9.80
N ARG A 604 -34.02 -26.23 -10.49
CA ARG A 604 -35.40 -26.26 -10.97
C ARG A 604 -36.29 -26.30 -9.74
N SER A 605 -37.09 -25.25 -9.53
CA SER A 605 -38.25 -25.33 -8.65
C SER A 605 -39.18 -26.39 -9.23
N GLN A 606 -39.30 -27.53 -8.55
CA GLN A 606 -40.51 -28.33 -8.68
C GLN A 606 -41.56 -27.64 -7.82
N MET A 607 -42.53 -27.05 -8.49
CA MET A 607 -43.80 -26.67 -7.88
C MET A 607 -44.49 -27.93 -7.36
N GLN A 608 -44.87 -27.92 -6.10
CA GLN A 608 -46.19 -28.36 -5.64
C GLN A 608 -46.55 -27.60 -4.37
#